data_AF-A0A7J0F1Y1-F1
#
_entry.id   AF-A0A7J0F1Y1-F1
#
_cell.length_a   1.000
_cell.length_b   1.000
_cell.length_c   1.000
_cell.angle_alpha   90.00
_cell.angle_beta   90.00
_cell.angle_gamma   90.00
#
_symmetry.space_group_name_H-M   'P 1'
#
loop_
_entity.id
_entity.type
_entity.pdbx_description
1 polymer ?
#
loop_
_entity_poly.entity_id
_entity_poly.type
_entity_poly.pdbx_seq_one_letter_code
_entity_poly.pdbx_strand_id
1 'polypeptide(L)'
;MALFIPLTIASIFRIAPFRNKSIDKWQRKTQVTTGAAAIKGKLHAFNQNISEQVAAYMRDPNRMIKGMQQNRSTVAIFGTVPDAEGKAREQDTKADGDPELLDDSEFYQQLLKEFFETFDPTSSETAFYALKRMQTKKRKIVDRCASKSRKIRYNVHEKIVNFMVPQAMQLPPMAGKLFEDLFGLKTQKPVPVE
;
A
#
# COMPACT_ATOMS: atom_id res chain seq x y z
N MET A 1 29.27 -3.37 -27.76
CA MET A 1 27.79 -3.22 -27.69
C MET A 1 27.39 -1.77 -27.99
N ALA A 2 27.64 -1.25 -29.21
CA ALA A 2 27.45 0.19 -29.51
C ALA A 2 26.72 0.48 -30.84
N LEU A 3 26.06 -0.52 -31.46
CA LEU A 3 25.42 -0.35 -32.77
C LEU A 3 23.90 -0.62 -32.78
N PHE A 4 23.29 -1.03 -31.66
CA PHE A 4 21.84 -1.30 -31.59
C PHE A 4 20.97 -0.16 -31.02
N ILE A 5 21.60 0.86 -30.41
CA ILE A 5 20.92 2.02 -29.82
C ILE A 5 20.45 3.06 -30.86
N PRO A 6 21.18 3.38 -31.96
CA PRO A 6 20.75 4.47 -32.85
C PRO A 6 19.52 4.11 -33.71
N LEU A 7 19.31 2.83 -34.03
CA LEU A 7 18.22 2.38 -34.89
C LEU A 7 16.85 2.42 -34.20
N THR A 8 16.82 2.19 -32.88
CA THR A 8 15.59 2.21 -32.06
C THR A 8 15.10 3.64 -31.83
N ILE A 9 16.03 4.56 -31.55
CA ILE A 9 15.73 5.99 -31.36
C ILE A 9 15.15 6.59 -32.65
N ALA A 10 15.76 6.31 -33.82
CA ALA A 10 15.26 6.80 -35.11
C ALA A 10 13.85 6.26 -35.46
N SER A 11 13.56 5.01 -35.10
CA SER A 11 12.23 4.40 -35.28
C SER A 11 11.16 5.06 -34.39
N ILE A 12 11.51 5.40 -33.15
CA ILE A 12 10.62 6.11 -32.20
C ILE A 12 10.27 7.51 -32.73
N PHE A 13 11.23 8.23 -33.31
CA PHE A 13 10.97 9.54 -33.90
C PHE A 13 10.05 9.47 -35.12
N ARG A 14 10.16 8.41 -35.94
CA ARG A 14 9.31 8.23 -37.14
C ARG A 14 7.84 7.97 -36.78
N ILE A 15 7.56 7.28 -35.66
CA ILE A 15 6.20 6.95 -35.24
C ILE A 15 5.56 8.01 -34.32
N ALA A 16 6.35 8.92 -33.75
CA ALA A 16 5.90 10.00 -32.88
C ALA A 16 4.70 10.81 -33.42
N PRO A 17 4.65 11.26 -34.69
CA PRO A 17 3.50 12.02 -35.19
C PRO A 17 2.21 11.18 -35.26
N PHE A 18 2.32 9.89 -35.61
CA PHE A 18 1.16 8.98 -35.63
C PHE A 18 0.66 8.69 -34.21
N ARG A 19 1.58 8.41 -33.28
CA ARG A 19 1.29 8.20 -31.87
C ARG A 19 0.59 9.40 -31.25
N ASN A 20 1.16 10.60 -31.39
CA ASN A 20 0.60 11.83 -30.80
C ASN A 20 -0.80 12.11 -31.36
N LYS A 21 -0.99 12.02 -32.69
CA LYS A 21 -2.32 12.18 -33.33
C LYS A 21 -3.35 11.18 -32.81
N SER A 22 -2.94 9.94 -32.57
CA SER A 22 -3.83 8.89 -32.08
C SER A 22 -4.23 9.13 -30.62
N ILE A 23 -3.26 9.48 -29.76
CA ILE A 23 -3.49 9.81 -28.35
C ILE A 23 -4.45 11.00 -28.22
N ASP A 24 -4.18 12.09 -28.93
CA ASP A 24 -5.01 13.30 -28.86
C ASP A 24 -6.42 13.05 -29.41
N LYS A 25 -6.56 12.18 -30.43
CA LYS A 25 -7.87 11.75 -30.94
C LYS A 25 -8.68 11.01 -29.88
N TRP A 26 -8.06 10.07 -29.16
CA TRP A 26 -8.73 9.31 -28.11
C TRP A 26 -9.04 10.17 -26.89
N GLN A 27 -8.14 11.09 -26.51
CA GLN A 27 -8.40 12.09 -25.49
C GLN A 27 -9.67 12.89 -25.79
N ARG A 28 -9.76 13.48 -27.00
CA ARG A 28 -10.95 14.26 -27.41
C ARG A 28 -12.22 13.42 -27.38
N LYS A 29 -12.14 12.17 -27.85
CA LYS A 29 -13.30 11.26 -27.84
C LYS A 29 -13.78 10.98 -26.41
N THR A 30 -12.85 10.68 -25.50
CA THR A 30 -13.17 10.47 -24.07
C THR A 30 -13.78 11.72 -23.45
N GLN A 31 -13.20 12.91 -23.70
CA GLN A 31 -13.74 14.18 -23.20
C GLN A 31 -15.18 14.43 -23.67
N VAL A 32 -15.50 14.11 -24.93
CA VAL A 32 -16.84 14.28 -25.50
C VAL A 32 -17.84 13.26 -24.92
N THR A 33 -17.43 12.02 -24.71
CA THR A 33 -18.30 10.95 -24.19
C THR A 33 -18.60 11.07 -22.70
N THR A 34 -17.68 11.59 -21.88
CA THR A 34 -17.86 11.69 -20.41
C THR A 34 -18.77 12.85 -19.98
N GLY A 35 -19.38 13.61 -20.89
CA GLY A 35 -20.21 14.77 -20.53
C GLY A 35 -19.39 15.87 -19.83
N ALA A 36 -18.06 15.88 -20.04
CA ALA A 36 -17.11 16.73 -19.34
C ALA A 36 -17.23 18.23 -19.68
N ALA A 37 -18.21 18.65 -20.48
CA ALA A 37 -18.49 20.06 -20.77
C ALA A 37 -18.74 20.89 -19.49
N ALA A 38 -19.24 20.28 -18.41
CA ALA A 38 -19.40 20.94 -17.11
C ALA A 38 -18.08 21.08 -16.31
N ILE A 39 -17.07 20.26 -16.60
CA ILE A 39 -15.76 20.22 -15.91
C ILE A 39 -14.67 20.96 -16.73
N LYS A 40 -14.91 21.13 -18.05
CA LYS A 40 -14.01 21.69 -19.06
C LYS A 40 -13.43 23.07 -18.71
N GLY A 41 -14.13 23.85 -17.89
CA GLY A 41 -13.69 25.21 -17.52
C GLY A 41 -12.66 25.29 -16.39
N LYS A 42 -12.41 24.21 -15.63
CA LYS A 42 -11.78 24.34 -14.31
C LYS A 42 -10.41 23.67 -14.14
N LEU A 43 -10.09 22.60 -14.89
CA LEU A 43 -8.79 21.91 -14.78
C LEU A 43 -7.86 22.34 -15.93
N HIS A 44 -6.73 22.95 -15.60
CA HIS A 44 -5.74 23.42 -16.58
C HIS A 44 -5.08 22.26 -17.34
N ALA A 45 -4.94 21.09 -16.71
CA ALA A 45 -4.42 19.86 -17.33
C ALA A 45 -5.39 19.23 -18.34
N PHE A 46 -6.69 19.55 -18.31
CA PHE A 46 -7.64 19.03 -19.30
C PHE A 46 -7.77 19.91 -20.54
N ASN A 47 -7.21 21.12 -20.50
CA ASN A 47 -7.28 22.11 -21.57
C ASN A 47 -6.11 22.06 -22.56
N GLN A 48 -5.12 21.18 -22.35
CA GLN A 48 -4.01 20.96 -23.27
C GLN A 48 -4.08 19.55 -23.90
N ASN A 49 -3.53 19.38 -25.09
CA ASN A 49 -3.37 18.04 -25.67
C ASN A 49 -2.39 17.23 -24.79
N ILE A 50 -2.66 15.95 -24.54
CA ILE A 50 -1.78 15.06 -23.74
C ILE A 50 -0.38 15.03 -24.36
N SER A 51 -0.29 15.05 -25.69
CA SER A 51 1.00 15.09 -26.39
C SER A 51 1.83 16.33 -26.05
N GLU A 52 1.20 17.49 -25.88
CA GLU A 52 1.84 18.75 -25.50
C GLU A 52 2.25 18.76 -24.02
N GLN A 53 1.42 18.21 -23.14
CA GLN A 53 1.74 18.08 -21.71
C GLN A 53 2.96 17.19 -21.50
N VAL A 54 2.98 16.02 -22.14
CA VAL A 54 4.12 15.11 -22.09
C VAL A 54 5.36 15.78 -22.68
N ALA A 55 5.23 16.52 -23.79
CA ALA A 55 6.35 17.24 -24.38
C ALA A 55 6.88 18.35 -23.46
N ALA A 56 6.00 19.08 -22.77
CA ALA A 56 6.37 20.11 -21.81
C ALA A 56 7.08 19.52 -20.59
N TYR A 57 6.59 18.38 -20.08
CA TYR A 57 7.17 17.67 -18.95
C TYR A 57 8.53 17.04 -19.31
N MET A 58 8.66 16.51 -20.53
CA MET A 58 9.89 15.91 -21.06
C MET A 58 10.91 16.94 -21.58
N ARG A 59 10.69 18.25 -21.41
CA ARG A 59 11.69 19.28 -21.80
C ARG A 59 12.98 19.16 -21.01
N ASP A 60 12.90 18.76 -19.73
CA ASP A 60 14.06 18.50 -18.88
C ASP A 60 13.91 17.12 -18.20
N PRO A 61 14.30 16.04 -18.91
CA PRO A 61 14.19 14.68 -18.40
C PRO A 61 15.02 14.46 -17.12
N ASN A 62 16.15 15.15 -16.99
CA ASN A 62 17.05 14.98 -15.85
C ASN A 62 16.43 15.54 -14.57
N ARG A 63 15.78 16.71 -14.66
CA ARG A 63 15.05 17.28 -13.53
C ARG A 63 13.88 16.38 -13.10
N MET A 64 13.14 15.85 -14.06
CA MET A 64 12.02 14.94 -13.79
C MET A 64 12.48 13.67 -13.07
N ILE A 65 13.50 12.99 -13.60
CA ILE A 65 14.03 11.75 -13.04
C ILE A 65 14.52 12.00 -11.61
N LYS A 66 15.21 13.11 -11.37
CA LYS A 66 15.68 13.52 -10.04
C LYS A 66 14.56 13.80 -9.04
N GLY A 67 13.45 14.37 -9.49
CA GLY A 67 12.28 14.60 -8.63
C GLY A 67 11.54 13.32 -8.27
N MET A 68 11.53 12.34 -9.19
CA MET A 68 10.85 11.06 -9.00
C MET A 68 11.69 10.01 -8.27
N GLN A 69 12.99 10.23 -8.11
CA GLN A 69 13.89 9.31 -7.40
C GLN A 69 14.01 9.73 -5.93
N GLN A 70 13.53 8.89 -5.02
CA GLN A 70 13.67 9.13 -3.59
C GLN A 70 15.07 8.79 -3.09
N ASN A 71 15.55 9.55 -2.10
CA ASN A 71 16.70 9.12 -1.30
C ASN A 71 16.28 7.94 -0.41
N ARG A 72 17.09 6.88 -0.44
CA ARG A 72 16.92 5.62 0.32
C ARG A 72 16.74 5.81 1.84
N SER A 73 16.98 7.01 2.37
CA SER A 73 16.83 7.35 3.79
C SER A 73 15.39 7.48 4.26
N THR A 74 14.41 7.72 3.38
CA THR A 74 13.02 8.02 3.78
C THR A 74 12.12 6.78 3.85
N VAL A 75 12.46 5.70 3.13
CA VAL A 75 11.67 4.47 3.07
C VAL A 75 12.48 3.32 3.65
N ALA A 76 12.09 2.83 4.84
CA ALA A 76 12.64 1.61 5.40
C ALA A 76 12.12 0.41 4.59
N ILE A 77 13.01 -0.29 3.90
CA ILE A 77 12.66 -1.51 3.15
C ILE A 77 12.35 -2.61 4.16
N PHE A 78 11.17 -3.20 4.04
CA PHE A 78 10.75 -4.34 4.86
C PHE A 78 11.71 -5.52 4.60
N GLY A 79 12.49 -5.92 5.62
CA GLY A 79 13.51 -6.97 5.52
C GLY A 79 14.97 -6.48 5.58
N THR A 80 15.21 -5.16 5.60
CA THR A 80 16.52 -4.63 6.02
C THR A 80 16.61 -4.72 7.54
N VAL A 81 17.24 -5.78 8.03
CA VAL A 81 17.60 -5.86 9.45
C VAL A 81 18.64 -4.76 9.69
N PRO A 82 18.40 -3.80 10.61
CA PRO A 82 19.48 -2.91 11.01
C PRO A 82 20.51 -3.78 11.71
N ASP A 83 21.63 -4.04 11.06
CA ASP A 83 22.79 -4.62 11.74
C ASP A 83 23.11 -3.72 12.94
N ALA A 84 23.27 -4.34 14.11
CA ALA A 84 23.35 -3.71 15.43
C ALA A 84 24.64 -2.88 15.67
N GLU A 85 25.27 -2.39 14.61
CA GLU A 85 26.47 -1.60 14.64
C GLU A 85 26.27 -0.43 13.68
N GLY A 86 26.19 0.78 14.22
CA GLY A 86 25.96 2.04 13.50
C GLY A 86 27.08 2.43 12.54
N LYS A 87 27.41 1.56 11.59
CA LYS A 87 28.18 1.88 10.40
C LYS A 87 27.19 1.84 9.24
N ALA A 88 26.56 2.99 8.99
CA ALA A 88 26.03 3.28 7.68
C ALA A 88 27.15 2.96 6.67
N ARG A 89 26.96 1.91 5.86
CA ARG A 89 27.85 1.66 4.74
C ARG A 89 27.76 2.89 3.85
N GLU A 90 28.76 3.75 3.97
CA GLU A 90 29.16 4.72 2.96
C GLU A 90 29.52 3.96 1.68
N GLN A 91 28.52 3.42 1.01
CA GLN A 91 28.63 2.99 -0.38
C GLN A 91 27.51 3.68 -1.12
N ASP A 92 27.93 4.73 -1.82
CA ASP A 92 27.18 5.57 -2.73
C ASP A 92 26.09 6.43 -2.07
N THR A 93 26.55 7.48 -1.39
CA THR A 93 25.97 8.81 -1.60
C THR A 93 26.11 9.19 -3.08
N LYS A 94 25.34 8.53 -3.96
CA LYS A 94 24.94 9.19 -5.20
C LYS A 94 24.01 10.30 -4.74
N ALA A 95 24.37 11.53 -5.05
CA ALA A 95 23.51 12.70 -4.85
C ALA A 95 22.22 12.66 -5.74
N ASP A 96 21.90 11.47 -6.24
CA ASP A 96 20.88 11.10 -7.20
C ASP A 96 20.22 9.87 -6.58
N GLY A 97 18.92 9.94 -6.32
CA GLY A 97 18.18 8.93 -5.56
C GLY A 97 18.26 7.53 -6.16
N ASP A 98 17.62 6.57 -5.50
CA ASP A 98 17.63 5.18 -5.98
C ASP A 98 16.87 5.06 -7.31
N PRO A 99 17.50 4.60 -8.41
CA PRO A 99 16.82 4.44 -9.69
C PRO A 99 15.70 3.40 -9.66
N GLU A 100 15.67 2.50 -8.66
CA GLU A 100 14.61 1.50 -8.50
C GLU A 100 13.43 1.98 -7.64
N LEU A 101 13.57 3.11 -6.93
CA LEU A 101 12.54 3.67 -6.05
C LEU A 101 11.89 4.90 -6.69
N LEU A 102 10.64 4.75 -7.12
CA LEU A 102 9.85 5.82 -7.73
C LEU A 102 8.92 6.46 -6.69
N ASP A 103 9.04 7.77 -6.51
CA ASP A 103 8.17 8.61 -5.70
C ASP A 103 7.36 9.57 -6.58
N ASP A 104 6.06 9.32 -6.67
CA ASP A 104 5.10 10.15 -7.40
C ASP A 104 4.35 11.13 -6.48
N SER A 105 4.80 11.32 -5.24
CA SER A 105 4.13 12.17 -4.25
C SER A 105 3.95 13.63 -4.72
N GLU A 106 4.97 14.23 -5.34
CA GLU A 106 4.88 15.60 -5.86
C GLU A 106 3.84 15.71 -6.99
N PHE A 107 3.82 14.72 -7.88
CA PHE A 107 2.84 14.64 -8.97
C PHE A 107 1.42 14.44 -8.43
N TYR A 108 1.24 13.55 -7.46
CA TYR A 108 -0.04 13.33 -6.79
C TYR A 108 -0.53 14.59 -6.05
N GLN A 109 0.37 15.31 -5.38
CA GLN A 109 0.04 16.58 -4.72
C GLN A 109 -0.38 17.66 -5.72
N GLN A 110 0.27 17.74 -6.89
CA GLN A 110 -0.15 18.65 -7.96
C GLN A 110 -1.55 18.30 -8.47
N LEU A 111 -1.83 17.02 -8.71
CA LEU A 111 -3.17 16.57 -9.11
C LEU A 111 -4.22 16.87 -8.04
N LEU A 112 -3.90 16.67 -6.76
CA LEU A 112 -4.78 17.02 -5.65
C LEU A 112 -5.02 18.52 -5.55
N LYS A 113 -3.97 19.33 -5.70
CA LYS A 113 -4.06 20.78 -5.67
C LYS A 113 -4.94 21.29 -6.81
N GLU A 114 -4.70 20.82 -8.03
CA GLU A 114 -5.51 21.17 -9.21
C GLU A 114 -6.96 20.72 -9.00
N PHE A 115 -7.18 19.51 -8.48
CA PHE A 115 -8.50 19.01 -8.12
C PHE A 115 -9.19 19.95 -7.13
N PHE A 116 -8.55 20.31 -6.01
CA PHE A 116 -9.13 21.21 -5.01
C PHE A 116 -9.37 22.63 -5.55
N GLU A 117 -8.49 23.18 -6.39
CA GLU A 117 -8.69 24.47 -7.04
C GLU A 117 -9.94 24.48 -7.95
N THR A 118 -10.40 23.32 -8.41
CA THR A 118 -11.64 23.19 -9.19
C THR A 118 -12.90 23.05 -8.35
N PHE A 119 -12.77 22.69 -7.07
CA PHE A 119 -13.87 22.71 -6.13
C PHE A 119 -14.04 24.12 -5.61
N ASP A 120 -15.10 24.78 -6.07
CA ASP A 120 -15.61 25.97 -5.38
C ASP A 120 -16.37 25.48 -4.12
N PRO A 121 -15.87 25.75 -2.89
CA PRO A 121 -16.52 25.30 -1.66
C PRO A 121 -17.90 25.95 -1.47
N THR A 122 -18.18 27.03 -2.21
CA THR A 122 -19.45 27.76 -2.17
C THR A 122 -20.53 27.16 -3.08
N SER A 123 -20.14 26.37 -4.10
CA SER A 123 -21.05 25.89 -5.16
C SER A 123 -21.35 24.39 -5.12
N SER A 124 -20.61 23.56 -4.37
CA SER A 124 -20.72 22.10 -4.44
C SER A 124 -21.02 21.44 -3.08
N GLU A 125 -22.29 21.50 -2.66
CA GLU A 125 -22.78 20.74 -1.49
C GLU A 125 -22.38 19.25 -1.53
N THR A 126 -22.27 18.69 -2.74
CA THR A 126 -21.87 17.29 -3.00
C THR A 126 -20.45 16.96 -2.56
N ALA A 127 -19.50 17.89 -2.70
CA ALA A 127 -18.10 17.70 -2.31
C ALA A 127 -17.91 17.75 -0.79
N PHE A 128 -18.62 18.67 -0.13
CA PHE A 128 -18.66 18.75 1.33
C PHE A 128 -19.30 17.49 1.94
N TYR A 129 -20.36 16.96 1.31
CA TYR A 129 -20.96 15.68 1.70
C TYR A 129 -20.02 14.49 1.48
N ALA A 130 -19.23 14.46 0.41
CA ALA A 130 -18.24 13.41 0.17
C ALA A 130 -17.14 13.41 1.24
N LEU A 131 -16.55 14.58 1.54
CA LEU A 131 -15.57 14.75 2.62
C LEU A 131 -16.13 14.34 3.98
N LYS A 132 -17.37 14.73 4.30
CA LYS A 132 -18.05 14.36 5.55
C LYS A 132 -18.37 12.86 5.65
N ARG A 133 -18.57 12.17 4.51
CA ARG A 133 -18.72 10.69 4.46
C ARG A 133 -17.40 9.95 4.64
N MET A 134 -16.29 10.53 4.16
CA MET A 134 -14.96 9.93 4.29
C MET A 134 -14.37 10.07 5.70
N GLN A 135 -14.91 10.98 6.52
CA GLN A 135 -14.55 11.05 7.94
C GLN A 135 -14.99 9.77 8.65
N THR A 136 -14.00 9.02 9.15
CA THR A 136 -14.22 7.81 9.94
C THR A 136 -14.94 8.21 11.23
N LYS A 137 -16.25 7.92 11.28
CA LYS A 137 -17.03 8.13 12.50
C LYS A 137 -16.36 7.36 13.63
N LYS A 138 -15.97 8.05 14.70
CA LYS A 138 -15.42 7.43 15.91
C LYS A 138 -16.47 6.46 16.46
N ARG A 139 -16.30 5.17 16.20
CA ARG A 139 -17.17 4.13 16.74
C ARG A 139 -16.71 3.82 18.15
N LYS A 140 -17.66 3.59 19.05
CA LYS A 140 -17.36 3.07 20.39
C LYS A 140 -16.46 1.85 20.24
N ILE A 141 -15.41 1.77 21.06
CA ILE A 141 -14.55 0.58 21.11
C ILE A 141 -15.43 -0.56 21.63
N VAL A 142 -15.83 -1.43 20.70
CA VAL A 142 -16.65 -2.61 20.97
C VAL A 142 -15.78 -3.82 20.63
N ASP A 143 -15.76 -4.79 21.53
CA ASP A 143 -15.11 -6.08 21.30
C ASP A 143 -15.81 -6.80 20.13
N ARG A 144 -15.24 -6.66 18.92
CA ARG A 144 -15.81 -7.25 17.69
C ARG A 144 -15.79 -8.78 17.75
N CYS A 145 -14.85 -9.35 18.52
CA CYS A 145 -14.72 -10.78 18.76
C CYS A 145 -15.72 -11.30 19.81
N ALA A 146 -16.38 -10.43 20.58
CA ALA A 146 -17.46 -10.84 21.48
C ALA A 146 -18.77 -11.19 20.75
N SER A 147 -18.89 -10.87 19.46
CA SER A 147 -20.10 -11.20 18.68
C SER A 147 -20.15 -12.68 18.28
N LYS A 148 -21.33 -13.30 18.47
CA LYS A 148 -21.67 -14.68 18.04
C LYS A 148 -20.74 -15.77 18.63
N SER A 149 -20.56 -15.76 19.95
CA SER A 149 -19.86 -16.83 20.70
C SER A 149 -18.41 -17.10 20.25
N ARG A 150 -17.77 -16.14 19.59
CA ARG A 150 -16.35 -16.22 19.19
C ARG A 150 -15.38 -16.03 20.37
N LYS A 151 -15.89 -15.53 21.50
CA LYS A 151 -15.20 -15.42 22.77
C LYS A 151 -15.78 -16.43 23.75
N ILE A 152 -14.92 -17.25 24.36
CA ILE A 152 -15.31 -18.21 25.40
C ILE A 152 -15.78 -17.43 26.63
N ARG A 153 -16.97 -17.79 27.14
CA ARG A 153 -17.55 -17.23 28.35
C ARG A 153 -17.82 -18.35 29.33
N TYR A 154 -17.34 -18.20 30.55
CA TYR A 154 -17.55 -19.18 31.62
C TYR A 154 -18.91 -18.91 32.30
N ASN A 155 -19.99 -19.24 31.59
CA ASN A 155 -21.35 -19.21 32.13
C ASN A 155 -21.83 -20.64 32.35
N VAL A 156 -22.52 -20.88 33.47
CA VAL A 156 -23.16 -22.17 33.73
C VAL A 156 -24.45 -22.26 32.91
N HIS A 157 -24.61 -23.33 32.15
CA HIS A 157 -25.82 -23.59 31.34
C HIS A 157 -26.67 -24.67 32.01
N GLU A 158 -27.79 -24.29 32.62
CA GLU A 158 -28.63 -25.20 33.44
C GLU A 158 -29.01 -26.52 32.75
N LYS A 159 -29.31 -26.49 31.44
CA LYS A 159 -29.73 -27.67 30.66
C LYS A 159 -28.65 -28.75 30.51
N ILE A 160 -27.37 -28.39 30.63
CA ILE A 160 -26.24 -29.33 30.50
C ILE A 160 -25.60 -29.66 31.85
N VAL A 161 -26.08 -29.05 32.95
CA VAL A 161 -25.67 -29.40 34.30
C VAL A 161 -26.12 -30.84 34.57
N ASN A 162 -25.20 -31.68 35.06
CA ASN A 162 -25.44 -33.10 35.34
C ASN A 162 -25.91 -33.93 34.13
N PHE A 163 -25.58 -33.52 32.90
CA PHE A 163 -25.97 -34.26 31.69
C PHE A 163 -25.36 -35.68 31.63
N MET A 164 -24.16 -35.86 32.20
CA MET A 164 -23.49 -37.15 32.30
C MET A 164 -22.89 -37.34 33.69
N VAL A 165 -22.82 -38.59 34.15
CA VAL A 165 -22.16 -38.97 35.40
C VAL A 165 -20.67 -39.16 35.13
N PRO A 166 -19.76 -38.70 36.00
CA PRO A 166 -18.33 -38.96 35.86
C PRO A 166 -18.04 -40.46 35.84
N GLN A 167 -17.42 -40.94 34.77
CA GLN A 167 -16.94 -42.32 34.67
C GLN A 167 -15.45 -42.35 35.00
N ALA A 168 -15.06 -43.15 35.99
CA ALA A 168 -13.67 -43.35 36.33
C ALA A 168 -12.94 -44.05 35.18
N MET A 169 -11.97 -43.37 34.59
CA MET A 169 -11.05 -43.98 33.63
C MET A 169 -9.92 -44.66 34.39
N GLN A 170 -9.76 -45.97 34.20
CA GLN A 170 -8.57 -46.66 34.70
C GLN A 170 -7.40 -46.36 33.76
N LEU A 171 -6.47 -45.55 34.23
CA LEU A 171 -5.25 -45.25 33.50
C LEU A 171 -4.31 -46.46 33.61
N PRO A 172 -3.69 -46.90 32.49
CA PRO A 172 -2.66 -47.91 32.54
C PRO A 172 -1.53 -47.50 33.50
N PRO A 173 -0.96 -48.41 34.31
CA PRO A 173 0.13 -48.10 35.25
C PRO A 173 1.37 -47.49 34.58
N MET A 174 1.55 -47.76 33.28
CA MET A 174 2.62 -47.26 32.43
C MET A 174 2.42 -45.81 31.95
N ALA A 175 1.21 -45.26 32.05
CA ALA A 175 0.84 -43.98 31.43
C ALA A 175 1.70 -42.80 31.93
N GLY A 176 2.00 -42.74 33.23
CA GLY A 176 2.86 -41.68 33.78
C GLY A 176 4.23 -41.62 33.11
N LYS A 177 4.90 -42.77 33.00
CA LYS A 177 6.21 -42.87 32.34
C LYS A 177 6.14 -42.56 30.84
N LEU A 178 5.07 -42.99 30.17
CA LEU A 178 4.88 -42.67 28.74
C LEU A 178 4.67 -41.18 28.49
N PHE A 179 3.95 -40.47 29.38
CA PHE A 179 3.72 -39.03 29.21
C PHE A 179 4.96 -38.20 29.53
N GLU A 180 5.84 -38.68 30.43
CA GLU A 180 7.14 -38.06 30.70
C GLU A 180 8.06 -38.11 29.48
N ASP A 181 8.08 -39.24 28.75
CA ASP A 181 8.98 -39.46 27.62
C ASP A 181 8.33 -39.23 26.23
N LEU A 182 7.09 -38.73 26.17
CA LEU A 182 6.27 -38.68 24.94
C LEU A 182 6.93 -37.94 23.77
N PHE A 183 7.73 -36.91 24.08
CA PHE A 183 8.44 -36.07 23.10
C PHE A 183 9.96 -36.17 23.22
N GLY A 184 10.49 -37.14 23.99
CA GLY A 184 11.93 -37.31 24.21
C GLY A 184 12.60 -36.15 24.97
N LEU A 185 11.81 -35.31 25.64
CA LEU A 185 12.31 -34.22 26.48
C LEU A 185 12.75 -34.82 27.81
N LYS A 186 14.06 -35.09 27.95
CA LYS A 186 14.65 -35.49 29.23
C LYS A 186 14.37 -34.40 30.26
N THR A 187 13.44 -34.63 31.17
CA THR A 187 13.25 -33.76 32.33
C THR A 187 14.50 -33.91 33.20
N GLN A 188 15.34 -32.87 33.26
CA GLN A 188 16.42 -32.86 34.24
C GLN A 188 15.76 -32.83 35.62
N LYS A 189 15.89 -33.92 36.36
CA LYS A 189 15.42 -34.03 37.73
C LYS A 189 16.13 -32.93 38.54
N PRO A 190 15.44 -31.93 39.11
CA PRO A 190 16.12 -30.91 39.89
C PRO A 190 16.82 -31.60 41.07
N VAL A 191 18.13 -31.34 41.19
CA VAL A 191 18.96 -31.82 42.29
C VAL A 191 18.35 -31.27 43.58
N PRO A 192 18.07 -32.11 44.60
CA PRO A 192 17.65 -31.62 45.90
C PRO A 192 18.75 -30.71 46.44
N VAL A 193 18.44 -29.43 46.61
CA VAL A 193 19.28 -28.53 47.40
C VAL A 193 18.99 -28.87 48.85
N GLU A 194 20.03 -29.37 49.53
CA GLU A 194 20.07 -29.71 50.95
C GLU A 194 19.86 -28.47 51.83
#